data_AF-A0A353R0Z1-F1
#
_entry.id   AF-A0A353R0Z1-F1
#
_cell.length_a   1.000
_cell.length_b   1.000
_cell.length_c   1.000
_cell.angle_alpha   90.00
_cell.angle_beta   90.00
_cell.angle_gamma   90.00
#
_symmetry.space_group_name_H-M   'P 1'
#
loop_
_entity.id
_entity.type
_entity.pdbx_description
1 polymer ?
#
loop_
_entity_poly.entity_id
_entity_poly.type
_entity_poly.pdbx_seq_one_letter_code
_entity_poly.pdbx_strand_id
1 'polypeptide(L)'
;TISPGFPGWQRHIRESAERFRFDAVGLYSYPSFNAGAPPVGFENLVTNQIKEAHAASGGKDVMIFETGYQTPPDDPQTPEDEGTQLREQQATYIETMVRSAIDGGAKGVYFYQYLDNPDELIPREEVFGLMEPDRTPKPAW
;
A
#
# COMPACT_ATOMS: atom_id res chain seq x y z
N THR A 1 9.80 7.63 -7.53
CA THR A 1 8.70 7.32 -6.60
C THR A 1 8.73 8.32 -5.46
N ILE A 2 7.64 8.48 -4.70
CA ILE A 2 7.58 9.36 -3.52
C ILE A 2 6.60 8.80 -2.48
N SER A 3 6.85 9.05 -1.19
CA SER A 3 5.97 8.62 -0.11
C SER A 3 5.16 9.81 0.42
N PRO A 4 3.82 9.83 0.29
CA PRO A 4 2.99 10.93 0.77
C PRO A 4 3.00 11.16 2.28
N GLY A 5 3.60 10.25 3.06
CA GLY A 5 3.83 10.42 4.50
C GLY A 5 4.84 11.51 4.86
N PHE A 6 5.64 11.99 3.90
CA PHE A 6 6.61 13.06 4.13
C PHE A 6 6.00 14.44 3.82
N PRO A 7 6.04 15.41 4.75
CA PRO A 7 5.53 16.76 4.49
C PRO A 7 6.15 17.41 3.25
N GLY A 8 5.32 18.08 2.45
CA GLY A 8 5.77 18.82 1.26
C GLY A 8 6.07 17.97 0.02
N TRP A 9 5.71 16.69 0.02
CA TRP A 9 5.93 15.79 -1.12
C TRP A 9 5.33 16.32 -2.43
N GLN A 10 4.19 17.02 -2.40
CA GLN A 10 3.58 17.62 -3.61
C GLN A 10 4.49 18.69 -4.22
N ARG A 11 5.15 19.49 -3.38
CA ARG A 11 6.12 20.51 -3.83
C ARG A 11 7.29 19.83 -4.54
N HIS A 12 7.79 18.73 -3.99
CA HIS A 12 8.88 17.97 -4.60
C HIS A 12 8.51 17.44 -5.99
N ILE A 13 7.29 16.92 -6.18
CA ILE A 13 6.80 16.52 -7.50
C ILE A 13 6.81 17.71 -8.46
N ARG A 14 6.27 18.86 -8.04
CA ARG A 14 6.18 20.05 -8.89
C ARG A 14 7.56 20.54 -9.32
N GLU A 15 8.49 20.70 -8.39
CA GLU A 15 9.87 21.11 -8.68
C GLU A 15 10.59 20.07 -9.55
N SER A 16 10.28 18.79 -9.40
CA SER A 16 10.82 17.74 -10.27
C SER A 16 10.26 17.82 -11.69
N ALA A 17 8.97 18.11 -11.85
CA ALA A 17 8.31 18.26 -13.15
C ALA A 17 8.86 19.45 -13.95
N GLU A 18 9.36 20.48 -13.28
CA GLU A 18 10.04 21.63 -13.91
C GLU A 18 11.46 21.30 -14.40
N ARG A 19 12.12 20.30 -13.78
CA ARG A 19 13.55 20.01 -13.99
C ARG A 19 13.79 18.75 -14.82
N PHE A 20 12.89 17.79 -14.75
CA PHE A 20 13.08 16.45 -15.31
C PHE A 20 11.87 16.06 -16.16
N ARG A 21 12.15 15.26 -17.21
CA ARG A 21 11.11 14.60 -17.99
C ARG A 21 10.84 13.23 -17.40
N PHE A 22 9.60 12.97 -17.03
CA PHE A 22 9.11 11.67 -16.63
C PHE A 22 7.66 11.49 -17.10
N ASP A 23 7.27 10.24 -17.29
CA ASP A 23 5.96 9.89 -17.85
C ASP A 23 4.89 9.69 -16.77
N ALA A 24 5.29 9.26 -15.57
CA ALA A 24 4.39 8.95 -14.48
C ALA A 24 5.00 9.22 -13.09
N VAL A 25 4.13 9.34 -12.09
CA VAL A 25 4.48 9.42 -10.66
C VAL A 25 4.13 8.09 -9.99
N GLY A 26 5.14 7.43 -9.41
CA GLY A 26 4.91 6.29 -8.53
C GLY A 26 4.82 6.74 -7.06
N LEU A 27 3.80 6.28 -6.34
CA LEU A 27 3.58 6.55 -4.92
C LEU A 27 3.84 5.31 -4.07
N TYR A 28 4.49 5.49 -2.92
CA TYR A 28 4.52 4.50 -1.84
C TYR A 28 3.48 4.92 -0.80
N SER A 29 2.30 4.30 -0.84
CA SER A 29 1.15 4.70 -0.03
C SER A 29 0.82 3.62 0.99
N TYR A 30 1.09 3.93 2.25
CA TYR A 30 0.92 3.03 3.40
C TYR A 30 0.02 3.68 4.46
N PRO A 31 -1.28 3.86 4.18
CA PRO A 31 -2.21 4.45 5.14
C PRO A 31 -2.29 3.69 6.47
N SER A 32 -2.11 2.36 6.44
CA SER A 32 -2.09 1.49 7.63
C SER A 32 -1.00 1.85 8.63
N PHE A 33 0.19 2.24 8.15
CA PHE A 33 1.31 2.66 9.00
C PHE A 33 1.04 3.95 9.77
N ASN A 34 0.27 4.86 9.19
CA ASN A 34 -0.04 6.15 9.79
C ASN A 34 -1.28 6.11 10.70
N ALA A 35 -2.20 5.15 10.47
CA ALA A 35 -3.49 5.09 11.16
C ALA A 35 -3.47 4.26 12.44
N GLY A 36 -2.56 3.30 12.60
CA GLY A 36 -2.48 2.44 13.79
C GLY A 36 -3.78 1.70 14.12
N ALA A 37 -4.69 1.58 13.16
CA ALA A 37 -6.08 1.19 13.32
C ALA A 37 -6.57 0.44 12.07
N PRO A 38 -7.74 -0.23 12.12
CA PRO A 38 -8.24 -1.13 11.08
C PRO A 38 -8.30 -0.47 9.69
N PRO A 39 -8.36 -1.25 8.61
CA PRO A 39 -8.28 -0.76 7.23
C PRO A 39 -9.49 0.05 6.73
N VAL A 40 -10.14 0.82 7.60
CA VAL A 40 -11.35 1.61 7.32
C VAL A 40 -11.04 3.09 7.51
N GLY A 41 -11.53 3.95 6.60
CA GLY A 41 -11.44 5.40 6.74
C GLY A 41 -10.25 6.06 6.04
N PHE A 42 -9.42 5.29 5.33
CA PHE A 42 -8.31 5.83 4.53
C PHE A 42 -8.65 6.08 3.05
N GLU A 43 -9.90 5.83 2.65
CA GLU A 43 -10.32 5.85 1.25
C GLU A 43 -10.10 7.22 0.62
N ASN A 44 -10.55 8.26 1.33
CA ASN A 44 -10.37 9.65 0.92
C ASN A 44 -8.90 10.05 0.92
N LEU A 45 -8.09 9.51 1.83
CA LEU A 45 -6.66 9.80 1.89
C LEU A 45 -5.95 9.30 0.62
N VAL A 46 -6.15 8.03 0.27
CA VAL A 46 -5.53 7.43 -0.94
C VAL A 46 -6.02 8.12 -2.20
N THR A 47 -7.34 8.34 -2.31
CA THR A 47 -7.95 9.06 -3.42
C THR A 47 -7.33 10.45 -3.61
N ASN A 48 -7.16 11.21 -2.51
CA ASN A 48 -6.61 12.55 -2.55
C ASN A 48 -5.12 12.55 -2.87
N GLN A 49 -4.33 11.61 -2.32
CA GLN A 49 -2.91 11.49 -2.67
C GLN A 49 -2.70 11.31 -4.18
N ILE A 50 -3.54 10.50 -4.84
CA ILE A 50 -3.44 10.29 -6.29
C ILE A 50 -3.80 11.57 -7.05
N LYS A 51 -4.91 12.22 -6.69
CA LYS A 51 -5.36 13.46 -7.33
C LYS A 51 -4.34 14.60 -7.15
N GLU A 52 -3.75 14.71 -5.97
CA GLU A 52 -2.72 15.70 -5.66
C GLU A 52 -1.42 15.43 -6.43
N ALA A 53 -1.00 14.17 -6.54
CA ALA A 53 0.16 13.78 -7.34
C ALA A 53 -0.05 14.09 -8.83
N HIS A 54 -1.25 13.78 -9.35
CA HIS A 54 -1.64 14.09 -10.71
C HIS A 54 -1.60 15.59 -10.97
N ALA A 55 -2.21 16.40 -10.09
CA ALA A 55 -2.18 17.86 -10.21
C ALA A 55 -0.76 18.44 -10.09
N ALA A 56 0.04 17.97 -9.12
CA ALA A 56 1.38 18.47 -8.86
C ALA A 56 2.37 18.17 -9.99
N SER A 57 2.17 17.05 -10.71
CA SER A 57 2.99 16.65 -11.85
C SER A 57 2.59 17.31 -13.17
N GLY A 58 1.55 18.15 -13.19
CA GLY A 58 1.01 18.73 -14.42
C GLY A 58 0.17 17.75 -15.23
N GLY A 59 -0.51 16.82 -14.57
CA GLY A 59 -1.44 15.88 -15.17
C GLY A 59 -0.82 14.55 -15.62
N LYS A 60 0.32 14.13 -15.05
CA LYS A 60 0.94 12.85 -15.39
C LYS A 60 0.16 11.69 -14.78
N ASP A 61 0.32 10.51 -15.38
CA ASP A 61 -0.24 9.29 -14.83
C ASP A 61 0.35 9.02 -13.44
N VAL A 62 -0.47 8.46 -12.56
CA VAL A 62 -0.09 8.13 -11.19
C VAL A 62 -0.31 6.64 -10.97
N MET A 63 0.62 6.00 -10.28
CA MET A 63 0.54 4.59 -9.91
C MET A 63 0.93 4.43 -8.44
N ILE A 64 0.30 3.49 -7.74
CA ILE A 64 0.74 3.07 -6.41
C ILE A 64 1.78 1.98 -6.63
N PHE A 65 3.07 2.29 -6.47
CA PHE A 65 4.17 1.34 -6.68
C PHE A 65 4.41 0.46 -5.47
N GLU A 66 3.91 0.86 -4.30
CA GLU A 66 4.05 0.06 -3.10
C GLU A 66 2.96 0.42 -2.10
N THR A 67 2.34 -0.62 -1.55
CA THR A 67 1.39 -0.58 -0.45
C THR A 67 1.30 -1.99 0.14
N GLY A 68 0.83 -2.12 1.37
CA GLY A 68 0.69 -3.42 2.00
C GLY A 68 0.09 -3.35 3.39
N TYR A 69 -0.32 -4.50 3.87
CA TYR A 69 -0.84 -4.70 5.22
C TYR A 69 -0.31 -6.03 5.73
N GLN A 70 0.41 -6.00 6.84
CA GLN A 70 0.94 -7.20 7.47
C GLN A 70 -0.18 -7.99 8.14
N THR A 71 -0.09 -9.31 8.07
CA THR A 71 -0.77 -10.20 9.02
C THR A 71 0.15 -10.40 10.24
N PRO A 72 -0.31 -10.95 11.38
CA PRO A 72 0.61 -11.41 12.40
C PRO A 72 1.46 -12.57 11.81
N PRO A 73 2.66 -12.81 12.35
CA PRO A 73 3.35 -14.07 12.13
C PRO A 73 2.44 -15.23 12.52
N ASP A 74 2.57 -16.37 11.83
CA ASP A 74 1.98 -17.63 12.28
C ASP A 74 2.69 -18.08 13.56
N ASP A 75 2.39 -17.40 14.67
CA ASP A 75 2.79 -17.79 16.01
C ASP A 75 1.77 -18.84 16.50
N PRO A 76 2.19 -20.07 16.83
CA PRO A 76 1.30 -21.08 17.40
C PRO A 76 0.66 -20.64 18.73
N GLN A 77 1.13 -19.55 19.36
CA GLN A 77 0.50 -18.93 20.52
C GLN A 77 -0.57 -17.90 20.17
N THR A 78 -0.63 -17.40 18.94
CA THR A 78 -1.74 -16.57 18.46
C THR A 78 -3.00 -17.43 18.38
N PRO A 79 -4.09 -17.08 19.08
CA PRO A 79 -5.36 -17.78 18.95
C PRO A 79 -5.78 -17.86 17.47
N GLU A 80 -6.24 -19.03 17.03
CA GLU A 80 -6.63 -19.29 15.64
C GLU A 80 -7.65 -18.26 15.10
N ASP A 81 -8.57 -17.81 15.96
CA ASP A 81 -9.56 -16.79 15.67
C ASP A 81 -8.93 -15.41 15.37
N GLU A 82 -7.84 -15.07 16.06
CA GLU A 82 -7.12 -13.81 15.89
C GLU A 82 -6.30 -13.80 14.60
N GLY A 83 -5.61 -14.90 14.29
CA GLY A 83 -4.88 -15.08 13.03
C GLY A 83 -5.81 -14.99 11.81
N THR A 84 -6.97 -15.65 11.87
CA THR A 84 -7.99 -15.60 10.83
C THR A 84 -8.51 -14.17 10.62
N GLN A 85 -8.83 -13.46 11.70
CA GLN A 85 -9.34 -12.08 11.62
C GLN A 85 -8.33 -11.13 10.95
N LEU A 86 -7.04 -11.28 11.24
CA LEU A 86 -6.02 -10.39 10.69
C LEU A 86 -5.74 -10.67 9.20
N ARG A 87 -5.85 -11.94 8.75
CA ARG A 87 -5.81 -12.30 7.33
C ARG A 87 -7.00 -11.69 6.56
N GLU A 88 -8.20 -11.69 7.15
CA GLU A 88 -9.37 -11.02 6.58
C GLU A 88 -9.22 -9.48 6.56
N GLN A 89 -8.53 -8.89 7.54
CA GLN A 89 -8.20 -7.46 7.52
C GLN A 89 -7.23 -7.12 6.39
N GLN A 90 -6.25 -7.97 6.09
CA GLN A 90 -5.37 -7.79 4.92
C GLN A 90 -6.20 -7.78 3.62
N ALA A 91 -7.15 -8.70 3.45
CA ALA A 91 -8.04 -8.73 2.29
C ALA A 91 -8.90 -7.45 2.19
N THR A 92 -9.49 -7.02 3.31
CA THR A 92 -10.29 -5.79 3.39
C THR A 92 -9.46 -4.54 3.05
N TYR A 93 -8.21 -4.50 3.52
CA TYR A 93 -7.27 -3.43 3.20
C TYR A 93 -7.01 -3.35 1.70
N ILE A 94 -6.67 -4.48 1.08
CA ILE A 94 -6.33 -4.54 -0.34
C ILE A 94 -7.53 -4.14 -1.19
N GLU A 95 -8.72 -4.66 -0.89
CA GLU A 95 -9.94 -4.28 -1.61
C GLU A 95 -10.18 -2.76 -1.51
N THR A 96 -10.10 -2.21 -0.30
CA THR A 96 -10.30 -0.77 -0.05
C THR A 96 -9.26 0.09 -0.78
N MET A 97 -8.01 -0.35 -0.77
CA MET A 97 -6.89 0.31 -1.45
C MET A 97 -7.10 0.34 -2.96
N VAL A 98 -7.47 -0.79 -3.57
CA VAL A 98 -7.73 -0.87 -5.02
C VAL A 98 -8.89 0.05 -5.41
N ARG A 99 -10.02 -0.02 -4.69
CA ARG A 99 -11.20 0.82 -4.96
C ARG A 99 -10.85 2.31 -4.90
N SER A 100 -10.17 2.72 -3.83
CA SER A 100 -9.74 4.10 -3.63
C SER A 100 -8.74 4.55 -4.68
N ALA A 101 -7.85 3.66 -5.12
CA ALA A 101 -6.89 3.95 -6.18
C ALA A 101 -7.57 4.15 -7.54
N ILE A 102 -8.58 3.34 -7.86
CA ILE A 102 -9.43 3.50 -9.05
C ILE A 102 -10.17 4.83 -9.00
N ASP A 103 -10.79 5.17 -7.87
CA ASP A 103 -11.53 6.43 -7.67
C ASP A 103 -10.62 7.67 -7.75
N GLY A 104 -9.35 7.51 -7.34
CA GLY A 104 -8.30 8.51 -7.51
C GLY A 104 -7.81 8.67 -8.96
N GLY A 105 -8.08 7.69 -9.83
CA GLY A 105 -7.61 7.67 -11.22
C GLY A 105 -6.22 7.06 -11.42
N ALA A 106 -5.75 6.23 -10.48
CA ALA A 106 -4.47 5.53 -10.63
C ALA A 106 -4.47 4.57 -11.83
N LYS A 107 -3.30 4.40 -12.45
CA LYS A 107 -3.10 3.48 -13.59
C LYS A 107 -2.62 2.09 -13.19
N GLY A 108 -2.27 1.90 -11.93
CA GLY A 108 -1.79 0.63 -11.40
C GLY A 108 -1.60 0.68 -9.90
N VAL A 109 -1.76 -0.49 -9.27
CA VAL A 109 -1.50 -0.72 -7.85
C VAL A 109 -0.63 -1.96 -7.73
N TYR A 110 0.51 -1.82 -7.06
CA TYR A 110 1.47 -2.88 -6.82
C TYR A 110 1.60 -3.10 -5.32
N PHE A 111 1.44 -4.35 -4.89
CA PHE A 111 1.42 -4.75 -3.50
C PHE A 111 2.77 -5.29 -3.07
N TYR A 112 3.20 -4.88 -1.88
CA TYR A 112 4.22 -5.55 -1.10
C TYR A 112 3.51 -6.53 -0.15
N GLN A 113 3.64 -7.85 -0.33
CA GLN A 113 4.45 -8.53 -1.35
C GLN A 113 3.80 -9.84 -1.84
N TYR A 114 4.44 -10.51 -2.80
CA TYR A 114 3.89 -11.72 -3.40
C TYR A 114 3.84 -12.91 -2.42
N LEU A 115 4.96 -13.21 -1.75
CA LEU A 115 5.08 -14.29 -0.77
C LEU A 115 5.46 -13.71 0.59
N ASP A 116 5.00 -14.35 1.65
CA ASP A 116 5.63 -14.22 2.96
C ASP A 116 7.10 -14.64 2.87
N ASN A 117 7.95 -13.95 3.64
CA ASN A 117 9.39 -14.14 3.64
C ASN A 117 9.90 -14.39 5.07
N PRO A 118 10.07 -15.65 5.49
CA PRO A 118 10.57 -15.96 6.85
C PRO A 118 12.04 -15.56 7.06
N ASP A 119 12.78 -15.25 5.99
CA ASP A 119 14.16 -14.77 6.04
C ASP A 119 14.24 -13.23 6.11
N GLU A 120 13.11 -12.53 6.26
CA GLU A 120 13.07 -11.08 6.31
C GLU A 120 13.76 -10.53 7.58
N LEU A 121 14.52 -9.44 7.44
CA LEU A 121 15.28 -8.89 8.56
C LEU A 121 14.40 -8.12 9.55
N ILE A 122 13.25 -7.63 9.07
CA ILE A 122 12.29 -6.86 9.84
C ILE A 122 11.11 -7.78 10.15
N PRO A 123 10.88 -8.20 11.41
CA PRO A 123 9.90 -9.25 11.72
C PRO A 123 8.49 -8.99 11.22
N ARG A 124 8.08 -7.73 11.18
CA ARG A 124 6.75 -7.34 10.69
C ARG A 124 6.60 -7.53 9.17
N GLU A 125 7.71 -7.51 8.43
CA GLU A 125 7.76 -7.61 6.96
C GLU A 125 7.76 -9.06 6.48
N GLU A 126 7.98 -10.02 7.38
CA GLU A 126 7.90 -11.47 7.12
C GLU A 126 6.53 -11.89 6.56
N VAL A 127 5.48 -11.15 6.90
CA VAL A 127 4.07 -11.56 6.76
C VAL A 127 3.20 -10.58 5.96
N PHE A 128 3.80 -9.91 4.98
CA PHE A 128 3.11 -9.03 4.02
C PHE A 128 2.62 -9.75 2.75
N GLY A 129 2.98 -11.02 2.57
CA GLY A 129 2.64 -11.82 1.42
C GLY A 129 1.13 -11.92 1.21
N LEU A 130 0.71 -11.92 -0.05
CA LEU A 130 -0.63 -12.38 -0.46
C LEU A 130 -0.71 -13.91 -0.46
N MET A 131 0.44 -14.57 -0.45
CA MET A 131 0.56 -16.02 -0.35
C MET A 131 1.54 -16.38 0.76
N GLU A 132 1.35 -17.56 1.33
CA GLU A 132 2.28 -18.19 2.27
C GLU A 132 3.62 -18.52 1.59
N PRO A 133 4.70 -18.84 2.34
CA PRO A 133 6.01 -19.17 1.75
C PRO A 133 5.98 -20.39 0.81
N ASP A 134 5.02 -21.30 1.02
CA ASP A 134 4.80 -22.49 0.19
C ASP A 134 3.88 -22.24 -1.02
N ARG A 135 3.46 -20.98 -1.24
CA ARG A 135 2.51 -20.52 -2.26
C ARG A 135 1.06 -20.96 -2.02
N THR A 136 0.69 -21.31 -0.80
CA THR A 136 -0.72 -21.39 -0.43
C THR A 136 -1.31 -19.97 -0.45
N PRO A 137 -2.45 -19.73 -1.13
CA PRO A 137 -3.05 -18.40 -1.17
C PRO A 137 -3.63 -18.01 0.20
N LYS A 138 -3.42 -16.76 0.60
CA LYS A 138 -4.15 -16.14 1.72
C LYS A 138 -5.50 -15.59 1.23
N PRO A 139 -6.43 -15.20 2.12
CA PRO A 139 -7.71 -14.61 1.71
C PRO A 139 -7.61 -13.38 0.79
N ALA A 140 -6.48 -12.67 0.80
CA ALA A 140 -6.26 -11.49 0.00
C ALA A 140 -5.75 -11.74 -1.44
N TRP A 141 -5.43 -12.99 -1.81
CA TRP A 141 -4.99 -13.39 -3.15
C TRP A 141 -6.17 -13.60 -4.11
#